data_AF-A0A963NVF4-F1
#
_entry.id   AF-A0A963NVF4-F1
#
_cell.length_a   1.000
_cell.length_b   1.000
_cell.length_c   1.000
_cell.angle_alpha   90.00
_cell.angle_beta   90.00
_cell.angle_gamma   90.00
#
_symmetry.space_group_name_H-M   'P 1'
#
loop_
_entity.id
_entity.type
_entity.pdbx_description
1 polymer ?
#
loop_
_entity_poly.entity_id
_entity_poly.type
_entity_poly.pdbx_seq_one_letter_code
_entity_poly.pdbx_strand_id
1 'polypeptide(L)'
;MTKMDEKLEAIMAEVMRRNTGEEEFIQAVREVLESLGRVVAKRPDYTDDALIERICEPERQIIFRVPWVDDRGHVCINRGFRVQFNSALGPYKGGL
;
A
#
# COMPACT_ATOMS: atom_id res chain seq x y z
N MET A 1 22.43 -10.24 -1.69
CA MET A 1 21.22 -9.39 -1.63
C MET A 1 21.36 -8.33 -2.70
N THR A 2 20.38 -8.22 -3.60
CA THR A 2 20.40 -7.22 -4.68
C THR A 2 20.29 -5.84 -4.05
N LYS A 3 21.24 -4.94 -4.34
CA LYS A 3 21.18 -3.57 -3.83
C LYS A 3 19.99 -2.86 -4.50
N MET A 4 19.11 -2.24 -3.72
CA MET A 4 17.99 -1.44 -4.23
C MET A 4 18.54 -0.19 -4.92
N ASP A 5 17.87 0.27 -5.97
CA ASP A 5 18.27 1.50 -6.68
C ASP A 5 18.14 2.71 -5.73
N GLU A 6 19.10 3.62 -5.75
CA GLU A 6 19.15 4.79 -4.85
C GLU A 6 17.87 5.64 -4.93
N LYS A 7 17.26 5.75 -6.12
CA LYS A 7 16.00 6.47 -6.28
C LYS A 7 14.84 5.78 -5.55
N LEU A 8 14.86 4.45 -5.50
CA LEU A 8 13.84 3.66 -4.82
C LEU A 8 14.05 3.61 -3.31
N GLU A 9 15.30 3.74 -2.83
CA GLU A 9 15.60 3.83 -1.40
C GLU A 9 14.95 5.06 -0.76
N ALA A 10 14.96 6.21 -1.44
CA ALA A 10 14.29 7.42 -0.96
C ALA A 10 12.77 7.23 -0.83
N ILE A 11 12.15 6.59 -1.82
CA ILE A 11 10.71 6.27 -1.80
C ILE A 11 10.39 5.30 -0.66
N MET A 12 11.20 4.26 -0.50
CA MET A 12 11.04 3.27 0.57
C MET A 12 11.12 3.93 1.96
N ALA A 13 12.08 4.83 2.17
CA ALA A 13 12.23 5.56 3.42
C ALA A 13 10.98 6.41 3.74
N GLU A 14 10.42 7.08 2.72
CA GLU A 14 9.21 7.87 2.88
C GLU A 14 7.96 7.01 3.16
N VAL A 15 7.85 5.82 2.55
CA VAL A 15 6.79 4.85 2.87
C VAL A 15 6.91 4.37 4.31
N MET A 16 8.10 4.02 4.78
CA MET A 16 8.33 3.59 6.18
C MET A 16 7.96 4.69 7.17
N ARG A 17 8.31 5.94 6.86
CA ARG A 17 8.03 7.10 7.72
C ARG A 17 6.52 7.36 7.86
N ARG A 18 5.74 7.22 6.77
CA ARG A 18 4.30 7.49 6.78
C ARG A 18 3.47 6.36 7.39
N ASN A 19 3.89 5.11 7.21
CA ASN A 19 3.10 3.92 7.56
C ASN A 19 3.73 3.18 8.76
N THR A 20 4.20 3.93 9.76
CA THR A 20 4.84 3.35 10.94
C THR A 20 3.87 2.43 11.70
N GLY A 21 4.28 1.19 11.93
CA GLY A 21 3.47 0.17 12.59
C GLY A 21 2.74 -0.78 11.63
N GLU A 22 2.86 -0.59 10.32
CA GLU A 22 2.32 -1.50 9.30
C GLU A 22 3.44 -2.37 8.71
N GLU A 23 3.96 -3.31 9.51
CA GLU A 23 5.13 -4.11 9.15
C GLU A 23 4.91 -4.94 7.89
N GLU A 24 3.73 -5.55 7.74
CA GLU A 24 3.38 -6.36 6.58
C GLU A 24 3.26 -5.51 5.30
N PHE A 25 2.71 -4.30 5.42
CA PHE A 25 2.64 -3.38 4.29
C PHE A 25 4.03 -2.92 3.86
N ILE A 26 4.86 -2.52 4.82
CA ILE A 26 6.25 -2.09 4.57
C ILE A 26 7.06 -3.23 3.94
N GLN A 27 6.90 -4.46 4.42
CA GLN A 27 7.56 -5.62 3.83
C GLN A 27 7.13 -5.81 2.36
N ALA A 28 5.83 -5.81 2.08
CA ALA A 28 5.31 -6.00 0.73
C ALA A 28 5.81 -4.92 -0.24
N VAL A 29 5.85 -3.65 0.19
CA VAL A 29 6.40 -2.55 -0.63
C VAL A 29 7.88 -2.80 -0.92
N ARG A 30 8.68 -3.19 0.08
CA ARG A 30 10.11 -3.47 -0.09
C ARG A 30 10.37 -4.53 -1.15
N GLU A 31 9.69 -5.68 -1.05
CA GLU A 31 9.86 -6.80 -1.98
C GLU A 31 9.56 -6.39 -3.42
N VAL A 32 8.51 -5.58 -3.63
CA VAL A 32 8.16 -5.06 -4.95
C VAL A 32 9.20 -4.06 -5.45
N LEU A 33 9.63 -3.09 -4.62
CA LEU A 33 10.63 -2.08 -5.02
C LEU A 33 11.98 -2.71 -5.36
N GLU A 34 12.43 -3.73 -4.61
CA GLU A 34 13.64 -4.48 -4.92
C GLU A 34 13.57 -5.15 -6.30
N SER A 35 12.40 -5.67 -6.69
CA SER A 35 12.17 -6.26 -8.01
C SER A 35 12.15 -5.21 -9.13
N LEU A 36 11.67 -3.99 -8.85
CA LEU A 36 11.54 -2.90 -9.82
C LEU A 36 12.86 -2.22 -10.16
N GLY A 37 13.91 -2.36 -9.34
CA GLY A 37 15.20 -1.70 -9.59
C GLY A 37 15.78 -1.97 -10.99
N ARG A 38 15.64 -3.20 -11.51
CA ARG A 38 16.09 -3.54 -12.88
C ARG A 38 15.27 -2.86 -13.98
N VAL A 39 13.99 -2.61 -13.73
CA VAL A 39 13.10 -1.94 -14.68
C VAL A 39 13.44 -0.46 -14.71
N VAL A 40 13.57 0.17 -13.54
CA VAL A 40 13.92 1.59 -13.41
C VAL A 40 15.28 1.90 -14.03
N ALA A 41 16.27 1.01 -13.86
CA ALA A 41 17.58 1.16 -14.51
C ALA A 41 17.50 1.18 -16.05
N LYS A 42 16.54 0.47 -16.65
CA LYS A 42 16.31 0.46 -18.11
C LYS A 42 15.32 1.52 -18.58
N ARG A 43 14.42 1.94 -17.70
CA ARG A 43 13.29 2.85 -17.95
C ARG A 43 13.27 3.92 -16.87
N PRO A 44 14.21 4.87 -16.91
CA PRO A 44 14.31 5.93 -15.91
C PRO A 44 13.08 6.85 -15.91
N ASP A 45 12.33 6.90 -17.02
CA ASP A 45 11.06 7.61 -17.16
C ASP A 45 9.99 7.18 -16.15
N TYR A 46 10.09 5.97 -15.58
CA TYR A 46 9.17 5.53 -14.53
C TYR A 46 9.41 6.19 -13.16
N THR A 47 10.49 6.97 -13.03
CA THR A 47 10.71 7.83 -11.86
C THR A 47 10.20 9.25 -12.04
N ASP A 48 9.59 9.54 -13.19
CA ASP A 48 9.01 10.85 -13.47
C ASP A 48 7.60 10.97 -12.84
N ASP A 49 7.14 12.21 -12.65
CA ASP A 49 5.80 12.54 -12.12
C ASP A 49 5.41 11.80 -10.83
N ALA A 50 6.40 11.49 -9.99
CA ALA A 50 6.24 10.73 -8.75
C ALA A 50 5.41 9.44 -8.94
N LEU A 51 5.59 8.75 -10.07
CA LEU A 51 4.76 7.61 -10.46
C LEU A 51 4.79 6.50 -9.41
N ILE A 52 5.98 6.11 -8.96
CA ILE A 52 6.14 5.00 -8.00
C ILE A 52 5.61 5.42 -6.62
N GLU A 53 5.84 6.67 -6.21
CA GLU A 53 5.32 7.24 -4.97
C GLU A 53 3.79 7.23 -4.95
N ARG A 54 3.15 7.58 -6.07
CA ARG A 54 1.69 7.51 -6.22
C ARG A 54 1.16 6.08 -6.18
N ILE A 55 1.91 5.11 -6.71
CA ILE A 55 1.52 3.70 -6.64
C ILE A 55 1.65 3.14 -5.22
N CYS A 56 2.58 3.65 -4.40
CA CYS A 56 2.74 3.25 -3.00
C CYS A 56 1.69 3.85 -2.06
N GLU A 57 0.91 4.84 -2.50
CA GLU A 57 -0.12 5.49 -1.69
C GLU A 57 -1.52 5.07 -2.18
N PRO A 58 -2.39 4.51 -1.32
CA PRO A 58 -3.74 4.16 -1.74
C PRO A 58 -4.54 5.39 -2.22
N GLU A 59 -5.28 5.25 -3.33
CA GLU A 59 -6.18 6.31 -3.81
C GLU A 59 -7.25 6.68 -2.76
N ARG A 60 -7.75 5.70 -2.00
CA ARG A 60 -8.68 5.94 -0.89
C ARG A 60 -8.62 4.83 0.16
N GLN A 61 -8.71 5.23 1.43
CA GLN A 61 -8.85 4.32 2.56
C GLN A 61 -10.13 4.66 3.33
N ILE A 62 -10.95 3.64 3.63
CA ILE A 62 -12.20 3.80 4.36
C ILE A 62 -12.14 2.93 5.61
N ILE A 63 -12.31 3.55 6.78
CA ILE A 63 -12.38 2.90 8.07
C ILE A 63 -13.72 3.23 8.70
N PHE A 64 -14.50 2.22 9.07
CA PHE A 64 -15.87 2.40 9.55
C PHE A 64 -16.23 1.45 10.68
N ARG A 65 -17.23 1.82 11.47
CA ARG A 65 -17.74 1.02 12.59
C ARG A 65 -18.79 0.02 12.10
N VAL A 66 -18.72 -1.22 12.56
CA VAL A 66 -19.69 -2.29 12.30
C VAL A 66 -20.32 -2.74 13.62
N PRO A 67 -21.46 -2.14 14.03
CA PRO A 67 -22.21 -2.59 15.20
C PRO A 67 -23.10 -3.79 14.84
N TRP A 68 -23.14 -4.79 15.72
CA TRP A 68 -24.02 -5.95 15.59
C TRP A 68 -24.42 -6.47 16.97
N VAL A 69 -25.41 -7.36 17.03
CA VAL A 69 -25.92 -7.93 18.28
C VAL A 69 -25.67 -9.43 18.25
N ASP A 70 -25.07 -9.97 19.31
CA ASP A 70 -24.82 -11.41 19.44
C ASP A 70 -26.08 -12.20 19.82
N ASP A 71 -25.99 -13.53 19.81
CA ASP A 71 -27.12 -14.41 20.16
C ASP A 71 -27.60 -14.26 21.62
N ARG A 72 -26.83 -13.59 22.48
CA ARG A 72 -27.17 -13.30 23.89
C ARG A 72 -27.77 -11.91 24.07
N GLY A 73 -27.90 -11.13 22.98
CA GLY A 73 -28.42 -9.77 23.01
C GLY A 73 -27.39 -8.70 23.37
N HIS A 74 -26.09 -9.02 23.42
CA HIS A 74 -25.05 -8.04 23.68
C HIS A 74 -24.66 -7.29 22.39
N VAL A 75 -24.47 -5.97 22.52
CA VAL A 75 -23.98 -5.15 21.41
C VAL A 75 -22.47 -5.31 21.28
N CYS A 76 -22.04 -5.77 20.12
CA CYS A 76 -20.65 -5.87 19.72
C CYS A 76 -20.32 -4.78 18.69
N ILE A 77 -19.07 -4.32 18.72
CA ILE A 77 -18.57 -3.28 17.81
C ILE A 77 -17.26 -3.76 17.20
N ASN A 78 -17.24 -3.89 15.88
CA ASN A 78 -16.02 -4.16 15.12
C ASN A 78 -15.65 -2.97 14.23
N ARG A 79 -14.42 -2.98 13.73
CA ARG A 79 -13.92 -2.03 12.74
C ARG A 79 -13.86 -2.72 11.38
N GLY A 80 -14.52 -2.13 10.39
CA GLY A 80 -14.43 -2.52 9.00
C GLY A 80 -13.42 -1.66 8.26
N PHE A 81 -12.81 -2.24 7.22
CA PHE A 81 -11.80 -1.59 6.39
C PHE A 81 -12.12 -1.81 4.92
N ARG A 82 -11.88 -0.79 4.10
CA ARG A 82 -11.81 -0.94 2.64
C ARG A 82 -10.71 -0.04 2.09
N VAL A 83 -9.67 -0.66 1.55
CA VAL A 83 -8.57 0.04 0.87
C VAL A 83 -8.79 -0.06 -0.64
N GLN A 84 -8.92 1.09 -1.27
CA GLN A 84 -9.06 1.26 -2.71
C GLN A 84 -7.71 1.72 -3.25
N PHE A 85 -6.82 0.77 -3.54
CA PHE A 85 -5.39 1.08 -3.74
C PHE A 85 -5.11 1.76 -5.08
N ASN A 86 -5.49 1.13 -6.19
CA ASN A 86 -5.24 1.66 -7.53
C ASN A 86 -6.37 1.29 -8.50
N SER A 87 -6.78 2.22 -9.35
CA SER A 87 -7.83 2.05 -10.37
C SER A 87 -7.37 2.29 -11.81
N ALA A 88 -6.05 2.36 -12.05
CA ALA A 88 -5.51 2.69 -13.37
C ALA A 88 -5.93 1.72 -14.49
N LEU A 89 -6.22 0.46 -14.14
CA LEU A 89 -6.66 -0.58 -15.07
C LEU A 89 -8.15 -0.93 -14.96
N GLY A 90 -8.92 -0.17 -14.18
CA GLY A 90 -10.36 -0.39 -14.00
C GLY A 90 -10.81 -0.34 -12.54
N PRO A 91 -12.05 -0.79 -12.25
CA PRO A 91 -12.61 -0.75 -10.89
C PRO A 91 -11.78 -1.53 -9.87
N TYR A 92 -11.75 -1.06 -8.62
CA TYR A 92 -11.03 -1.73 -7.54
C TYR A 92 -11.48 -3.18 -7.35
N LYS A 93 -10.54 -4.11 -7.35
CA LYS A 93 -10.79 -5.54 -7.14
C LYS A 93 -9.95 -6.10 -6.00
N GLY A 94 -10.61 -6.77 -5.07
CA GLY A 94 -10.00 -7.43 -3.91
C GLY A 94 -11.09 -8.02 -3.01
N GLY A 95 -10.73 -9.05 -2.23
CA GLY A 95 -11.62 -9.73 -1.28
C GLY A 95 -12.06 -8.82 -0.11
N LEU A 96 -12.75 -9.40 0.87
CA LEU A 96 -13.05 -8.78 2.16
C LEU A 96 -12.24 -9.48 3.25
#